data_AF-A0A372QI74-F1
#
_entry.id   AF-A0A372QI74-F1
#
_cell.length_a   1.000
_cell.length_b   1.000
_cell.length_c   1.000
_cell.angle_alpha   90.00
_cell.angle_beta   90.00
_cell.angle_gamma   90.00
#
_symmetry.space_group_name_H-M   'P 1'
#
loop_
_entity.id
_entity.type
_entity.pdbx_description
1 polymer ?
#
loop_
_entity_poly.entity_id
_entity_poly.type
_entity_poly.pdbx_seq_one_letter_code
_entity_poly.pdbx_strand_id
1 'polypeptide(L)'
;MSAIYISDLVMCQLANNEERSDKKDVYGVLPYMTPEVLRGYQYIKAADIHSIGIIMNKLLSEEIPFNNIPHDYTLAVEICKGFRPKISEDLIMKCRDAEAKNRPNAKELYHKLKK
;
A
#
# COMPACT_ATOMS: atom_id res chain seq x y z
N MET A 1 9.53 23.93 11.56
CA MET A 1 9.49 22.96 10.44
C MET A 1 9.29 21.60 11.07
N SER A 2 8.09 21.02 10.98
CA SER A 2 7.82 19.68 11.52
C SER A 2 8.38 18.63 10.57
N ALA A 3 9.00 17.59 11.11
CA ALA A 3 9.47 16.44 10.34
C ALA A 3 8.52 15.25 10.60
N ILE A 4 8.16 14.55 9.53
CA ILE A 4 7.32 13.34 9.58
C ILE A 4 8.23 12.13 9.48
N TYR A 5 8.05 11.17 10.39
CA TYR A 5 8.81 9.91 10.43
C TYR A 5 7.84 8.72 10.36
N ILE A 6 8.29 7.63 9.74
CA ILE A 6 7.58 6.35 9.70
C ILE A 6 8.17 5.44 10.79
N SER A 7 7.32 4.87 11.64
CA SER A 7 7.68 3.88 12.68
C SER A 7 7.12 2.49 12.37
N ASP A 8 7.43 1.51 13.22
CA ASP A 8 6.82 0.17 13.26
C ASP A 8 6.98 -0.67 11.99
N LEU A 9 8.05 -0.43 11.23
CA LEU A 9 8.42 -1.25 10.09
C LEU A 9 8.74 -2.69 10.55
N VAL A 10 8.29 -3.68 9.78
CA VAL A 10 8.59 -5.12 9.97
C VAL A 10 7.87 -5.77 11.16
N MET A 11 6.96 -5.08 11.86
CA MET A 11 6.21 -5.67 12.99
C MET A 11 4.98 -6.52 12.61
N CYS A 12 4.66 -6.68 11.32
CA CYS A 12 3.47 -7.41 10.86
C CYS A 12 3.67 -8.93 10.68
N GLN A 13 4.50 -9.58 11.50
CA GLN A 13 4.64 -11.04 11.52
C GLN A 13 3.90 -11.63 12.73
N LEU A 14 3.19 -12.75 12.54
CA LEU A 14 2.52 -13.47 13.62
C LEU A 14 3.57 -13.98 14.64
N ALA A 15 3.30 -13.77 15.92
CA ALA A 15 4.14 -14.29 17.00
C ALA A 15 4.11 -15.84 17.10
N ASN A 16 3.07 -16.49 16.55
CA ASN A 16 2.92 -17.94 16.55
C ASN A 16 3.11 -18.51 15.14
N ASN A 17 4.32 -18.95 14.83
CA ASN A 17 4.66 -19.72 13.63
C ASN A 17 4.47 -21.22 13.85
N GLU A 18 3.49 -21.62 14.65
CA GLU A 18 3.18 -23.02 14.88
C GLU A 18 1.83 -23.30 14.21
N GLU A 19 1.91 -24.06 13.11
CA GLU A 19 0.80 -24.75 12.45
C GLU A 19 -0.26 -23.89 11.74
N ARG A 20 -0.03 -23.50 10.48
CA ARG A 20 -1.14 -23.29 9.53
C ARG A 20 -0.83 -23.85 8.14
N SER A 21 -1.82 -24.60 7.67
CA SER A 21 -2.04 -25.24 6.36
C SER A 21 -1.47 -24.52 5.13
N ASP A 22 -1.36 -25.23 4.00
CA ASP A 22 -0.93 -24.80 2.64
C ASP A 22 -1.48 -23.47 2.07
N LYS A 23 -2.30 -22.73 2.82
CA LYS A 23 -2.82 -21.40 2.51
C LYS A 23 -1.99 -20.33 3.24
N LYS A 24 -1.26 -19.54 2.47
CA LYS A 24 -0.63 -18.31 2.97
C LYS A 24 -1.73 -17.29 3.29
N ASP A 25 -2.08 -17.16 4.57
CA ASP A 25 -2.98 -16.11 5.03
C ASP A 25 -2.33 -14.74 4.76
N VAL A 26 -3.07 -13.85 4.13
CA VAL A 26 -2.63 -12.48 3.80
C VAL A 26 -3.15 -11.53 4.88
N TYR A 27 -2.24 -10.84 5.56
CA TYR A 27 -2.57 -9.87 6.60
C TYR A 27 -2.18 -8.46 6.15
N GLY A 28 -3.06 -7.49 6.46
CA GLY A 28 -2.79 -6.08 6.19
C GLY A 28 -4.04 -5.21 6.26
N VAL A 29 -3.86 -3.92 6.02
CA VAL A 29 -4.94 -2.93 5.99
C VAL A 29 -5.33 -2.69 4.54
N LEU A 30 -6.48 -3.22 4.11
CA LEU A 30 -6.90 -3.30 2.70
C LEU A 30 -6.63 -2.04 1.84
N PRO A 31 -6.96 -0.81 2.29
CA PRO A 31 -6.67 0.41 1.54
C PRO A 31 -5.21 0.63 1.10
N TYR A 32 -4.25 0.02 1.79
CA TYR A 32 -2.81 0.18 1.54
C TYR A 32 -2.23 -1.04 0.80
N MET A 33 -3.01 -2.11 0.62
CA MET A 33 -2.53 -3.36 0.03
C MET A 33 -2.57 -3.32 -1.49
N THR A 34 -1.58 -3.94 -2.11
CA THR A 34 -1.50 -4.05 -3.56
C THR A 34 -2.13 -5.35 -4.07
N PRO A 35 -2.57 -5.40 -5.34
CA PRO A 35 -3.15 -6.61 -5.92
C PRO A 35 -2.24 -7.84 -5.82
N GLU A 36 -0.93 -7.67 -5.97
CA GLU A 36 0.03 -8.77 -5.84
C GLU A 36 0.05 -9.36 -4.42
N VAL A 37 -0.05 -8.52 -3.38
CA VAL A 37 -0.11 -8.99 -1.98
C VAL A 37 -1.46 -9.65 -1.70
N LEU A 38 -2.57 -9.06 -2.17
CA LEU A 38 -3.92 -9.63 -2.00
C LEU A 38 -4.10 -10.98 -2.70
N ARG A 39 -3.36 -11.24 -3.78
CA ARG A 39 -3.33 -12.53 -4.48
C ARG A 39 -2.44 -13.58 -3.80
N GLY A 40 -1.79 -13.24 -2.70
CA GLY A 40 -0.89 -14.14 -1.97
C GLY A 40 0.48 -14.32 -2.63
N TYR A 41 0.87 -13.44 -3.55
CA TYR A 41 2.24 -13.43 -4.08
C TYR A 41 3.22 -12.91 -3.03
N GLN A 42 4.51 -13.18 -3.27
CA GLN A 42 5.57 -12.74 -2.38
C GLN A 42 5.55 -11.20 -2.25
N TYR A 43 5.66 -10.73 -1.01
CA TYR A 43 5.81 -9.31 -0.73
C TYR A 43 7.07 -8.75 -1.41
N ILE A 44 6.94 -7.58 -2.03
CA ILE A 44 8.03 -6.89 -2.73
C ILE A 44 8.12 -5.44 -2.26
N LYS A 45 9.32 -4.85 -2.32
CA LYS A 45 9.55 -3.45 -1.92
C LYS A 45 8.66 -2.45 -2.67
N ALA A 46 8.22 -2.78 -3.88
CA ALA A 46 7.28 -1.95 -4.64
C ALA A 46 5.89 -1.86 -3.99
N ALA A 47 5.50 -2.82 -3.14
CA ALA A 47 4.28 -2.75 -2.35
C ALA A 47 4.38 -1.68 -1.24
N ASP A 48 5.55 -1.54 -0.59
CA ASP A 48 5.80 -0.45 0.37
C ASP A 48 5.61 0.93 -0.28
N ILE A 49 6.11 1.09 -1.51
CA ILE A 49 5.98 2.35 -2.27
C ILE A 49 4.53 2.68 -2.57
N HIS A 50 3.71 1.69 -2.88
CA HIS A 50 2.27 1.89 -3.06
C HIS A 50 1.63 2.39 -1.76
N SER A 51 1.90 1.72 -0.63
CA SER A 51 1.40 2.11 0.69
C SER A 51 1.82 3.54 1.04
N ILE A 52 3.07 3.93 0.76
CA ILE A 52 3.56 5.30 0.94
C ILE A 52 2.76 6.27 0.07
N GLY A 53 2.46 5.93 -1.19
CA GLY A 53 1.60 6.75 -2.04
C GLY A 53 0.20 6.97 -1.45
N ILE A 54 -0.42 5.93 -0.88
CA ILE A 54 -1.70 6.05 -0.17
C ILE A 54 -1.59 6.96 1.06
N ILE A 55 -0.53 6.82 1.86
CA ILE A 55 -0.26 7.68 3.03
C ILE A 55 -0.09 9.13 2.61
N MET A 56 0.70 9.40 1.56
CA MET A 56 0.88 10.74 1.02
C MET A 56 -0.46 11.35 0.57
N ASN A 57 -1.31 10.56 -0.11
CA ASN A 57 -2.63 11.04 -0.54
C ASN A 57 -3.50 11.41 0.65
N LYS A 58 -3.51 10.57 1.69
CA LYS A 58 -4.23 10.82 2.93
C LYS A 58 -3.73 12.10 3.61
N LEU A 59 -2.42 12.35 3.63
CA LEU A 59 -1.86 13.57 4.21
C LEU A 59 -2.24 14.84 3.44
N LEU A 60 -2.38 14.76 2.11
CA LEU A 60 -2.71 15.92 1.27
C LEU A 60 -4.22 16.20 1.20
N SER A 61 -5.03 15.15 1.13
CA SER A 61 -6.49 15.28 1.02
C SER A 61 -7.20 15.34 2.36
N GLU A 62 -6.53 14.91 3.44
CA GLU A 62 -7.14 14.63 4.75
C GLU A 62 -8.26 13.57 4.68
N GLU A 63 -8.39 12.86 3.55
CA GLU A 63 -9.40 11.83 3.33
C GLU A 63 -8.87 10.43 3.62
N ILE A 64 -9.71 9.61 4.27
CA ILE A 64 -9.42 8.19 4.46
C ILE A 64 -9.64 7.47 3.12
N PRO A 65 -8.66 6.70 2.62
CA PRO A 65 -8.87 5.97 1.37
C PRO A 65 -9.97 4.93 1.56
N PHE A 66 -10.96 4.96 0.65
CA PHE A 66 -12.16 4.11 0.70
C PHE A 66 -13.07 4.34 1.92
N ASN A 67 -13.09 5.54 2.51
CA ASN A 67 -13.85 5.85 3.75
C ASN A 67 -15.32 5.39 3.78
N ASN A 68 -15.98 5.33 2.62
CA ASN A 68 -17.40 5.00 2.50
C ASN A 68 -17.65 3.55 2.03
N ILE A 69 -16.64 2.68 2.05
CA ILE A 69 -16.72 1.32 1.52
C ILE A 69 -16.32 0.32 2.61
N PRO A 70 -17.09 -0.75 2.86
CA PRO A 70 -16.68 -1.82 3.76
C PRO A 70 -15.32 -2.40 3.37
N HIS A 71 -14.42 -2.53 4.34
CA HIS A 71 -13.11 -3.15 4.14
C HIS A 71 -13.22 -4.67 4.24
N ASP A 72 -13.90 -5.27 3.28
CA ASP A 72 -14.18 -6.70 3.21
C ASP A 72 -13.56 -7.36 1.96
N TYR A 73 -13.90 -8.64 1.74
CA TYR A 73 -13.45 -9.39 0.57
C TYR A 73 -13.88 -8.74 -0.75
N THR A 74 -15.04 -8.07 -0.79
CA THR A 74 -15.53 -7.38 -1.99
C THR A 74 -14.58 -6.26 -2.38
N LEU A 75 -14.15 -5.43 -1.42
CA LEU A 75 -13.17 -4.38 -1.67
C LEU A 75 -11.82 -4.97 -2.16
N ALA A 76 -11.38 -6.09 -1.57
CA ALA A 76 -10.14 -6.75 -2.01
C ALA A 76 -10.21 -7.21 -3.47
N VAL A 77 -11.36 -7.75 -3.90
CA VAL A 77 -11.61 -8.14 -5.30
C VAL A 77 -11.61 -6.91 -6.21
N GLU A 78 -12.27 -5.82 -5.82
CA GLU A 78 -12.31 -4.60 -6.62
C GLU A 78 -10.92 -3.96 -6.76
N ILE A 79 -10.10 -3.94 -5.70
CA ILE A 79 -8.69 -3.51 -5.77
C ILE A 79 -7.92 -4.38 -6.79
N CYS A 80 -8.14 -5.69 -6.76
CA CYS A 80 -7.53 -6.62 -7.73
C CYS A 80 -7.98 -6.36 -9.18
N LYS A 81 -9.19 -5.84 -9.39
CA LYS A 81 -9.73 -5.43 -10.70
C LYS A 81 -9.27 -4.05 -11.17
N GLY A 82 -8.53 -3.32 -10.33
CA GLY A 82 -8.01 -1.98 -10.67
C GLY A 82 -8.82 -0.84 -10.07
N PHE A 83 -9.74 -1.09 -9.14
CA PHE A 83 -10.39 -0.02 -8.38
C PHE A 83 -9.36 0.71 -7.51
N ARG A 84 -9.41 2.04 -7.50
CA ARG A 84 -8.39 2.92 -6.91
C ARG A 84 -9.05 4.16 -6.28
N PRO A 85 -8.57 4.65 -5.13
CA PRO A 85 -9.02 5.94 -4.59
C PRO A 85 -8.66 7.07 -5.56
N LYS A 86 -9.49 8.12 -5.62
CA LYS A 86 -9.22 9.34 -6.39
C LYS A 86 -7.93 10.01 -5.88
N ILE A 87 -7.12 10.51 -6.81
CA ILE A 87 -5.87 11.22 -6.55
C ILE A 87 -5.71 12.30 -7.62
N SER A 88 -5.10 13.44 -7.25
CA SER A 88 -4.75 14.51 -8.18
C SER A 88 -3.23 14.67 -8.43
N GLU A 89 -2.37 14.07 -7.60
CA GLU A 89 -0.92 14.27 -7.65
C GLU A 89 -0.15 13.22 -8.48
N ASP A 90 0.62 13.69 -9.45
CA ASP A 90 1.42 12.87 -10.39
C ASP A 90 2.38 11.90 -9.68
N LEU A 91 3.04 12.38 -8.62
CA LEU A 91 3.99 11.56 -7.87
C LEU A 91 3.28 10.38 -7.19
N ILE A 92 2.11 10.65 -6.61
CA ILE A 92 1.29 9.64 -5.94
C ILE A 92 0.74 8.63 -6.94
N MET A 93 0.31 9.10 -8.13
CA MET A 93 -0.11 8.21 -9.20
C MET A 93 1.00 7.24 -9.61
N LYS A 94 2.25 7.70 -9.71
CA LYS A 94 3.41 6.82 -9.99
C LYS A 94 3.70 5.82 -8.88
N CYS A 95 3.58 6.22 -7.62
CA CYS A 95 3.71 5.29 -6.49
C CYS A 95 2.66 4.17 -6.53
N ARG A 96 1.48 4.46 -7.09
CA ARG A 96 0.33 3.54 -7.12
C ARG A 96 0.10 2.87 -8.48
N ASP A 97 1.11 2.87 -9.35
CA ASP A 97 1.04 2.21 -10.65
C ASP A 97 0.62 0.74 -10.50
N ALA A 98 -0.23 0.28 -11.42
CA ALA A 98 -0.72 -1.10 -11.43
C ALA A 98 0.43 -2.10 -11.56
N GLU A 99 1.43 -1.76 -12.39
CA GLU A 99 2.62 -2.56 -12.61
C GLU A 99 3.69 -2.20 -11.58
N ALA A 100 4.03 -3.15 -10.71
CA ALA A 100 4.99 -2.93 -9.61
C ALA A 100 6.36 -2.39 -10.08
N LYS A 101 6.81 -2.77 -11.29
CA LYS A 101 8.07 -2.32 -11.90
C LYS A 101 8.09 -0.85 -12.31
N ASN A 102 6.92 -0.24 -12.50
CA ASN A 102 6.79 1.16 -12.89
C ASN A 102 6.80 2.11 -11.69
N ARG A 103 6.65 1.57 -10.48
CA ARG A 103 6.69 2.35 -9.24
C ARG A 103 8.14 2.78 -8.97
N PRO A 104 8.36 4.02 -8.48
CA PRO A 104 9.70 4.47 -8.11
C PRO A 104 10.25 3.64 -6.95
N ASN A 105 11.56 3.55 -6.80
CA ASN A 105 12.14 3.03 -5.56
C ASN A 105 12.18 4.13 -4.47
N ALA A 106 12.44 3.74 -3.22
CA ALA A 106 12.44 4.66 -2.08
C ALA A 106 13.44 5.82 -2.25
N LYS A 107 14.60 5.57 -2.88
CA LYS A 107 15.62 6.60 -3.13
C LYS A 107 15.14 7.61 -4.16
N GLU A 108 14.53 7.16 -5.25
CA GLU A 108 13.92 8.02 -6.27
C GLU A 108 12.80 8.87 -5.70
N LEU A 109 11.91 8.25 -4.90
CA LEU A 109 10.82 8.95 -4.24
C LEU A 109 11.35 10.02 -3.28
N TYR A 110 12.35 9.70 -2.46
CA TYR A 110 13.01 10.65 -1.58
C TYR A 110 13.60 11.85 -2.35
N HIS A 111 14.31 11.61 -3.46
CA HIS A 111 14.86 12.68 -4.28
C HIS A 111 13.79 13.57 -4.91
N LYS A 112 12.63 13.00 -5.27
CA LYS A 112 11.50 13.77 -5.79
C LYS A 112 10.83 14.64 -4.73
N LEU A 113 10.75 14.15 -3.49
CA LEU A 113 10.14 14.87 -2.36
C LEU A 113 11.03 15.96 -1.76
N LYS A 114 12.35 15.88 -1.97
CA LYS A 114 13.31 16.87 -1.47
C LYS A 114 13.52 18.09 -2.38
N LYS A 115 12.96 18.06 -3.59
CA LYS A 115 12.98 19.20 -4.51
C LYS A 115 11.94 20.22 -4.09
#